data_AF-A0A1Q3TIM1-F1
#
_entry.id   AF-A0A1Q3TIM1-F1
#
_cell.length_a   1.000
_cell.length_b   1.000
_cell.length_c   1.000
_cell.angle_alpha   90.00
_cell.angle_beta   90.00
_cell.angle_gamma   90.00
#
_symmetry.space_group_name_H-M   'P 1'
#
loop_
_entity.id
_entity.type
_entity.pdbx_description
1 polymer ?
#
loop_
_entity_poly.entity_id
_entity_poly.type
_entity_poly.pdbx_seq_one_letter_code
_entity_poly.pdbx_strand_id
1 'polypeptide(L)'
;MLCSLAFLLCGMCTRAQSLSSLNLDTLVQREADSMLLRLKLTEKQRETVKSLQQAYYASVLALPATLTVDERTTRFTALTAQRDASLRQALTEAQWAVHQAYLEQRRQATQQAISERRNRHKQQLQNQ
;
A
#
# COMPACT_ATOMS: atom_id res chain seq x y z
N MET A 1 4.22 -5.71 23.63
CA MET A 1 4.51 -4.81 22.49
C MET A 1 3.42 -4.92 21.41
N LEU A 2 2.15 -4.65 21.74
CA LEU A 2 1.01 -4.80 20.82
C LEU A 2 0.50 -3.45 20.25
N CYS A 3 0.96 -2.32 20.79
CA CYS A 3 0.49 -0.98 20.37
C CYS A 3 1.05 -0.47 19.03
N SER A 4 1.91 -1.24 18.35
CA SER A 4 2.50 -0.83 17.06
C SER A 4 1.64 -1.21 15.85
N LEU A 5 0.79 -2.23 15.97
CA LEU A 5 -0.09 -2.70 14.88
C LEU A 5 -1.39 -1.90 14.77
N ALA A 6 -1.98 -1.50 15.91
CA ALA A 6 -3.21 -0.69 15.93
C ALA A 6 -3.03 0.71 15.30
N PHE A 7 -1.82 1.28 15.34
CA PHE A 7 -1.56 2.61 14.78
C PHE A 7 -1.15 2.61 13.29
N LEU A 8 -0.67 1.49 12.76
CA LEU A 8 -0.59 1.29 11.31
C LEU A 8 -2.00 1.35 10.68
N LEU A 9 -3.03 0.94 11.44
CA LEU A 9 -4.43 1.09 11.05
C LEU A 9 -4.98 2.52 11.28
N CYS A 10 -4.60 3.24 12.34
CA CYS A 10 -5.00 4.65 12.52
C CYS A 10 -4.38 5.62 11.50
N GLY A 11 -3.27 5.27 10.84
CA GLY A 11 -2.76 5.99 9.67
C GLY A 11 -3.60 5.80 8.41
N MET A 12 -4.50 4.81 8.40
CA MET A 12 -5.45 4.58 7.31
C MET A 12 -6.72 5.42 7.46
N CYS A 13 -7.01 5.99 8.63
CA CYS A 13 -8.23 6.76 8.86
C CYS A 13 -8.25 8.15 8.20
N THR A 14 -7.10 8.79 7.94
CA THR A 14 -7.04 10.10 7.24
C THR A 14 -6.71 9.99 5.74
N ARG A 15 -6.41 8.78 5.24
CA ARG A 15 -6.44 8.44 3.81
C ARG A 15 -7.66 7.60 3.43
N ALA A 16 -8.65 7.52 4.31
CA ALA A 16 -9.97 6.96 4.02
C ALA A 16 -10.79 7.93 3.14
N GLN A 17 -10.32 8.21 1.93
CA GLN A 17 -11.20 7.90 0.81
C GLN A 17 -11.12 6.38 0.72
N SER A 18 -11.94 5.71 1.54
CA SER A 18 -11.90 4.26 1.73
C SER A 18 -11.86 3.57 0.37
N LEU A 19 -10.96 2.61 0.20
CA LEU A 19 -11.01 1.70 -0.93
C LEU A 19 -12.46 1.19 -1.03
N SER A 20 -13.09 1.43 -2.17
CA SER A 20 -14.47 1.07 -2.44
C SER A 20 -14.59 0.69 -3.90
N SER A 21 -15.65 -0.01 -4.27
CA SER A 21 -15.94 -0.29 -5.68
C SER A 21 -16.07 1.00 -6.50
N LEU A 22 -16.52 2.11 -5.89
CA LEU A 22 -16.76 3.39 -6.56
C LEU A 22 -15.48 4.16 -6.93
N ASN A 23 -14.38 3.93 -6.23
CA ASN A 23 -13.10 4.62 -6.48
C ASN A 23 -11.98 3.68 -6.93
N LEU A 24 -12.27 2.37 -7.05
CA LEU A 24 -11.31 1.34 -7.44
C LEU A 24 -10.60 1.67 -8.74
N ASP A 25 -11.36 1.95 -9.80
CA ASP A 25 -10.79 2.20 -11.13
C ASP A 25 -9.92 3.45 -11.14
N THR A 26 -10.32 4.50 -10.41
CA THR A 26 -9.54 5.73 -10.30
C THR A 26 -8.24 5.51 -9.53
N LEU A 27 -8.28 4.70 -8.46
CA LEU A 27 -7.07 4.34 -7.69
C LEU A 27 -6.11 3.52 -8.55
N VAL A 28 -6.62 2.47 -9.20
CA VAL A 28 -5.85 1.60 -10.10
C VAL A 28 -5.21 2.42 -11.22
N GLN A 29 -5.97 3.32 -11.82
CA GLN A 29 -5.49 4.21 -12.88
C GLN A 29 -4.33 5.10 -12.38
N ARG A 30 -4.51 5.76 -11.23
CA ARG A 30 -3.46 6.61 -10.63
C ARG A 30 -2.20 5.84 -10.29
N GLU A 31 -2.32 4.63 -9.78
CA GLU A 31 -1.15 3.81 -9.45
C GLU A 31 -0.42 3.32 -10.70
N ALA A 32 -1.16 2.85 -11.71
CA ALA A 32 -0.59 2.45 -13.00
C ALA A 32 0.13 3.61 -13.67
N ASP A 33 -0.45 4.82 -13.66
CA ASP A 33 0.16 6.03 -14.23
C ASP A 33 1.39 6.48 -13.44
N SER A 34 1.35 6.39 -12.11
CA SER A 34 2.54 6.66 -11.28
C SER A 34 3.67 5.65 -11.56
N MET A 35 3.34 4.37 -11.74
CA MET A 35 4.31 3.34 -12.10
C MET A 35 4.84 3.54 -13.52
N LEU A 36 4.01 3.92 -14.48
CA LEU A 36 4.41 4.26 -15.85
C LEU A 36 5.52 5.30 -15.83
N LEU A 37 5.31 6.43 -15.16
CA LEU A 37 6.29 7.52 -15.12
C LEU A 37 7.56 7.13 -14.37
N ARG A 38 7.41 6.50 -13.20
CA ARG A 38 8.55 6.16 -12.32
C ARG A 38 9.43 5.05 -12.89
N LEU A 39 8.83 4.06 -13.55
CA LEU A 39 9.52 2.88 -14.08
C LEU A 39 9.78 2.96 -15.58
N LYS A 40 9.32 4.04 -16.25
CA LYS A 40 9.37 4.20 -17.70
C LYS A 40 8.78 2.98 -18.42
N LEU A 41 7.58 2.58 -18.00
CA LEU A 41 6.91 1.42 -18.57
C LEU A 41 6.56 1.66 -20.05
N THR A 42 6.54 0.58 -20.83
CA THR A 42 5.84 0.60 -22.13
C THR A 42 4.33 0.61 -21.91
N GLU A 43 3.56 1.01 -22.92
CA GLU A 43 2.09 0.99 -22.84
C GLU A 43 1.54 -0.41 -22.53
N LYS A 44 2.12 -1.45 -23.17
CA LYS A 44 1.78 -2.84 -22.88
C LYS A 44 2.04 -3.22 -21.42
N GLN A 45 3.19 -2.81 -20.86
CA GLN A 45 3.50 -3.07 -19.44
C GLN A 45 2.57 -2.30 -18.51
N ARG A 46 2.21 -1.06 -18.85
CA ARG A 46 1.24 -0.26 -18.08
C ARG A 46 -0.10 -0.96 -17.98
N GLU A 47 -0.65 -1.46 -19.09
CA GLU A 47 -1.92 -2.20 -19.08
C GLU A 47 -1.84 -3.49 -18.26
N THR A 48 -0.72 -4.23 -18.35
CA THR A 48 -0.48 -5.38 -17.47
C THR A 48 -0.47 -4.98 -16.00
N VAL A 49 0.28 -3.93 -15.64
CA VAL A 49 0.34 -3.42 -14.26
C VAL A 49 -1.04 -2.98 -13.78
N LYS A 50 -1.82 -2.30 -14.62
CA LYS A 50 -3.18 -1.86 -14.32
C LYS A 50 -4.08 -3.05 -13.98
N SER A 51 -4.06 -4.10 -14.80
CA SER A 51 -4.83 -5.33 -14.55
C SER A 51 -4.40 -6.03 -13.26
N LEU A 52 -3.09 -6.10 -12.98
CA LEU A 52 -2.57 -6.66 -11.73
C LEU A 52 -3.03 -5.87 -10.49
N GLN A 53 -3.01 -4.53 -10.56
CA GLN A 53 -3.50 -3.69 -9.46
C GLN A 53 -5.01 -3.84 -9.28
N GLN A 54 -5.77 -3.93 -10.37
CA GLN A 54 -7.22 -4.14 -10.31
C GLN A 54 -7.58 -5.46 -9.62
N ALA A 55 -6.92 -6.55 -10.00
CA ALA A 55 -7.11 -7.85 -9.38
C ALA A 55 -6.74 -7.85 -7.89
N TYR A 56 -5.63 -7.19 -7.53
CA TYR A 56 -5.20 -7.04 -6.14
C TYR A 56 -6.24 -6.29 -5.30
N TYR A 57 -6.66 -5.10 -5.74
CA TYR A 57 -7.61 -4.30 -4.98
C TYR A 57 -9.02 -4.90 -4.94
N ALA A 58 -9.47 -5.57 -6.00
CA ALA A 58 -10.70 -6.35 -5.98
C ALA A 58 -10.64 -7.46 -4.92
N SER A 59 -9.51 -8.16 -4.81
CA SER A 59 -9.30 -9.20 -3.80
C SER A 59 -9.26 -8.62 -2.39
N VAL A 60 -8.67 -7.44 -2.21
CA VAL A 60 -8.68 -6.71 -0.94
C VAL A 60 -10.11 -6.31 -0.54
N LEU A 61 -10.90 -5.79 -1.48
CA LEU A 61 -12.30 -5.41 -1.24
C LEU A 61 -13.18 -6.61 -0.90
N ALA A 62 -12.87 -7.78 -1.46
CA ALA A 62 -13.59 -9.02 -1.21
C ALA A 62 -13.28 -9.65 0.15
N LEU A 63 -12.32 -9.10 0.93
CA LEU A 63 -12.03 -9.63 2.26
C LEU A 63 -13.23 -9.47 3.20
N PRO A 64 -13.69 -10.54 3.88
CA PRO A 64 -14.84 -10.45 4.76
C PRO A 64 -14.67 -9.42 5.88
N ALA A 65 -15.75 -8.68 6.15
CA ALA A 65 -15.79 -7.72 7.24
C ALA A 65 -15.63 -8.40 8.62
N THR A 66 -16.00 -9.68 8.71
CA THR A 66 -16.00 -10.51 9.92
C THR A 66 -14.62 -11.00 10.35
N LEU A 67 -13.59 -10.83 9.52
CA LEU A 67 -12.22 -11.21 9.88
C LEU A 67 -11.73 -10.39 11.08
N THR A 68 -11.03 -11.05 12.00
CA THR A 68 -10.26 -10.38 13.04
C THR A 68 -9.14 -9.53 12.43
N VAL A 69 -8.55 -8.64 13.24
CA VAL A 69 -7.44 -7.80 12.80
C VAL A 69 -6.26 -8.66 12.33
N ASP A 70 -5.90 -9.70 13.08
CA ASP A 70 -4.76 -10.56 12.76
C ASP A 70 -4.99 -11.36 11.48
N GLU A 71 -6.18 -11.97 11.32
CA GLU A 71 -6.53 -12.69 10.09
C GLU A 71 -6.55 -11.76 8.88
N ARG A 72 -7.12 -10.56 9.04
CA ARG A 72 -7.13 -9.55 7.99
C ARG A 72 -5.70 -9.17 7.62
N THR A 73 -4.82 -8.90 8.58
CA THR A 73 -3.40 -8.62 8.34
C THR A 73 -2.72 -9.75 7.57
N THR A 74 -2.89 -11.01 7.98
CA THR A 74 -2.33 -12.16 7.27
C THR A 74 -2.82 -12.23 5.83
N ARG A 75 -4.12 -12.03 5.58
CA ARG A 75 -4.69 -12.03 4.23
C ARG A 75 -4.17 -10.89 3.38
N PHE A 76 -4.06 -9.68 3.93
CA PHE A 76 -3.46 -8.53 3.26
C PHE A 76 -2.00 -8.78 2.87
N THR A 77 -1.20 -9.35 3.77
CA THR A 77 0.19 -9.71 3.50
C THR A 77 0.29 -10.72 2.37
N ALA A 78 -0.56 -11.75 2.36
CA ALA A 78 -0.58 -12.76 1.30
C ALA A 78 -0.96 -12.15 -0.06
N LEU A 79 -2.00 -11.31 -0.12
CA LEU A 79 -2.41 -10.61 -1.34
C LEU A 79 -1.32 -9.68 -1.86
N THR A 80 -0.62 -8.98 -0.96
CA THR A 80 0.50 -8.10 -1.31
C THR A 80 1.65 -8.91 -1.90
N ALA A 81 2.03 -10.03 -1.27
CA ALA A 81 3.09 -10.90 -1.77
C ALA A 81 2.75 -11.49 -3.16
N GLN A 82 1.50 -11.89 -3.38
CA GLN A 82 1.03 -12.38 -4.69
C GLN A 82 1.10 -11.29 -5.76
N ARG A 83 0.66 -10.07 -5.44
CA ARG A 83 0.78 -8.92 -6.34
C ARG A 83 2.24 -8.64 -6.69
N ASP A 84 3.11 -8.62 -5.68
CA ASP A 84 4.53 -8.33 -5.85
C ASP A 84 5.24 -9.40 -6.70
N ALA A 85 4.92 -10.67 -6.50
CA ALA A 85 5.41 -11.75 -7.36
C ALA A 85 4.97 -11.57 -8.82
N SER A 86 3.71 -11.19 -9.05
CA SER A 86 3.17 -10.95 -10.40
C SER A 86 3.81 -9.73 -11.06
N LEU A 87 4.04 -8.65 -10.30
CA LEU A 87 4.74 -7.46 -10.78
C LEU A 87 6.19 -7.77 -11.14
N ARG A 88 6.88 -8.59 -10.34
CA ARG A 88 8.26 -9.01 -10.65
C ARG A 88 8.36 -9.76 -11.98
N GLN A 89 7.34 -10.53 -12.35
CA GLN A 89 7.29 -11.22 -13.65
C GLN A 89 6.97 -10.27 -14.82
N ALA A 90 6.17 -9.23 -14.58
CA ALA A 90 5.76 -8.27 -15.61
C ALA A 90 6.80 -7.17 -15.89
N LEU A 91 7.71 -6.93 -14.95
CA LEU A 91 8.73 -5.88 -15.00
C LEU A 91 10.10 -6.45 -15.34
N THR A 92 10.96 -5.63 -15.96
CA THR A 92 12.38 -5.98 -16.08
C THR A 92 13.06 -5.92 -14.71
N GLU A 93 14.22 -6.55 -14.59
CA GLU A 93 14.98 -6.57 -13.34
C GLU A 93 15.34 -5.15 -12.85
N ALA A 94 15.73 -4.26 -13.76
CA ALA A 94 16.01 -2.86 -13.46
C ALA A 94 14.75 -2.11 -12.99
N GLN A 95 13.61 -2.31 -13.65
CA GLN A 95 12.32 -1.72 -13.25
C GLN A 95 11.88 -2.22 -11.87
N TRP A 96 12.07 -3.52 -11.61
CA TRP A 96 11.78 -4.13 -10.32
C TRP A 96 12.65 -3.55 -9.20
N ALA A 97 13.96 -3.38 -9.43
CA ALA A 97 14.86 -2.77 -8.46
C ALA A 97 14.45 -1.33 -8.10
N VAL A 98 14.10 -0.51 -9.10
CA VAL A 98 13.57 0.85 -8.86
C VAL A 98 12.24 0.79 -8.10
N HIS A 99 11.40 -0.21 -8.36
CA HIS A 99 10.17 -0.39 -7.61
C HIS A 99 10.40 -0.75 -6.15
N GLN A 100 11.31 -1.68 -5.87
CA GLN A 100 11.68 -2.08 -4.51
C GLN A 100 12.28 -0.91 -3.73
N ALA A 101 13.17 -0.13 -4.33
CA ALA A 101 13.74 1.07 -3.71
C ALA A 101 12.66 2.09 -3.33
N TYR A 102 11.67 2.31 -4.22
CA TYR A 102 10.55 3.19 -3.93
C TYR A 102 9.67 2.69 -2.77
N LEU A 103 9.38 1.39 -2.71
CA LEU A 103 8.59 0.80 -1.62
C LEU A 103 9.32 0.96 -0.27
N GLU A 104 10.63 0.74 -0.27
CA GLU A 104 11.48 0.90 0.92
C GLU A 104 11.51 2.36 1.39
N GLN A 105 11.70 3.32 0.48
CA GLN A 105 11.65 4.73 0.80
C GLN A 105 10.30 5.13 1.42
N ARG A 106 9.18 4.63 0.86
CA ARG A 106 7.84 4.87 1.41
C ARG A 106 7.66 4.27 2.80
N ARG A 107 8.20 3.07 3.03
CA ARG A 107 8.18 2.42 4.34
C ARG A 107 8.90 3.27 5.38
N GLN A 108 10.10 3.74 5.05
CA GLN A 108 10.91 4.61 5.92
C GLN A 108 10.19 5.94 6.23
N ALA A 109 9.66 6.62 5.21
CA ALA A 109 8.91 7.87 5.38
C ALA A 109 7.67 7.68 6.27
N THR A 110 6.97 6.55 6.12
CA THR A 110 5.80 6.23 6.96
C THR A 110 6.21 5.98 8.40
N GLN A 111 7.30 5.24 8.64
CA GLN A 111 7.83 4.99 9.97
C GLN A 111 8.27 6.30 10.66
N GLN A 112 8.94 7.20 9.93
CA GLN A 112 9.33 8.51 10.41
C GLN A 112 8.10 9.35 10.81
N ALA A 113 7.11 9.47 9.92
CA ALA A 113 5.89 10.23 10.20
C ALA A 113 5.11 9.71 11.44
N ILE A 114 5.08 8.37 11.62
CA ILE A 114 4.49 7.76 12.81
C ILE A 114 5.29 8.10 14.08
N SER A 115 6.62 8.02 14.01
CA SER A 115 7.51 8.36 15.12
C SER A 115 7.35 9.82 15.54
N GLU A 116 7.37 10.75 14.59
CA GLU A 116 7.18 12.17 14.83
C GLU A 116 5.81 12.47 15.45
N ARG A 117 4.73 11.84 14.94
CA ARG A 117 3.39 11.98 15.52
C ARG A 117 3.36 11.53 16.99
N ARG A 118 4.02 10.41 17.31
CA ARG A 118 4.12 9.90 18.69
C ARG A 118 4.89 10.87 19.58
N ASN A 119 5.99 11.44 19.09
CA ASN A 119 6.79 12.40 19.84
C ASN A 119 6.02 13.70 20.12
N ARG A 120 5.30 14.24 19.11
CA ARG A 120 4.43 15.42 19.30
C ARG A 120 3.37 15.17 20.37
N HIS A 121 2.71 14.00 20.34
CA HIS A 121 1.71 13.65 21.34
C HIS A 121 2.31 13.53 22.76
N LYS A 122 3.51 12.94 22.90
CA LYS A 122 4.20 12.87 24.20
C LYS A 122 4.56 14.26 24.74
N GLN A 123 5.07 15.15 23.89
CA GLN A 123 5.40 16.53 24.29
C GLN A 123 4.15 17.31 24.72
N GLN A 124 3.02 17.12 24.04
CA GLN A 124 1.75 17.74 24.42
C GLN A 124 1.24 17.29 25.79
N LEU A 125 1.42 16.01 26.13
CA LEU A 125 1.04 15.46 27.45
C LEU A 125 1.98 15.89 28.59
N GLN A 126 3.22 16.29 28.30
CA GLN A 126 4.19 16.75 29.30
C GLN A 126 4.07 18.25 29.60
N ASN A 127 3.47 19.02 28.70
CA ASN A 127 3.25 20.46 28.83
C ASN A 127 1.84 20.81 29.35
N GLN A 128 1.07 19.80 29.77
CA GLN A 128 -0.21 19.92 30.49
C GLN A 128 0.02 19.53 31.95
#